data_AF-A0A2E6QHJ5-F1
#
_entry.id   AF-A0A2E6QHJ5-F1
#
_cell.length_a   1.000
_cell.length_b   1.000
_cell.length_c   1.000
_cell.angle_alpha   90.00
_cell.angle_beta   90.00
_cell.angle_gamma   90.00
#
_symmetry.space_group_name_H-M   'P 1'
#
loop_
_entity.id
_entity.type
_entity.pdbx_description
1 polymer ?
#
loop_
_entity_poly.entity_id
_entity_poly.type
_entity_poly.pdbx_seq_one_letter_code
_entity_poly.pdbx_strand_id
1 'polypeptide(L)'
;MNLDAPLRPDIVDILDTAAVLEISEFRVFEIAYAEWYGRPGPSDLLERSFSNYMYHDLVPAWVRQFTRHVLDLRDAGRLTPEMFGIHPETPTPTTVYLGIRYAIWIALAMGMIFMAAVFAEGPSGCFFPPCY
;
A
#
# COMPACT_ATOMS: atom_id res chain seq x y z
N MET A 1 5.07 18.76 7.99
CA MET A 1 4.73 17.92 6.84
C MET A 1 3.62 18.67 6.10
N ASN A 2 3.98 19.34 5.00
CA ASN A 2 3.06 20.19 4.25
C ASN A 2 2.36 19.31 3.20
N LEU A 3 1.09 18.98 3.41
CA LEU A 3 0.31 18.04 2.58
C LEU A 3 -0.11 18.63 1.22
N ASP A 4 0.20 19.91 0.97
CA ASP A 4 -0.24 20.66 -0.22
C ASP A 4 0.87 20.81 -1.28
N ALA A 5 2.07 20.28 -1.04
CA ALA A 5 3.14 20.29 -2.03
C ALA A 5 2.91 19.16 -3.06
N PRO A 6 3.00 19.43 -4.38
CA PRO A 6 2.87 18.37 -5.38
C PRO A 6 3.96 17.33 -5.15
N LEU A 7 3.55 16.07 -5.03
CA LEU A 7 4.45 14.94 -4.83
C LEU A 7 5.46 14.91 -5.99
N ARG A 8 6.73 14.65 -5.68
CA ARG A 8 7.75 14.54 -6.72
C ARG A 8 7.38 13.40 -7.67
N PRO A 9 7.56 13.56 -9.00
CA PRO A 9 7.17 12.54 -9.97
C PRO A 9 7.85 11.20 -9.69
N ASP A 10 9.10 11.21 -9.24
CA ASP A 10 9.84 10.00 -8.89
C ASP A 10 9.18 9.16 -7.76
N ILE A 11 8.47 9.82 -6.84
CA ILE A 11 7.78 9.14 -5.72
C ILE A 11 6.49 8.52 -6.23
N VAL A 12 5.77 9.25 -7.09
CA VAL A 12 4.58 8.74 -7.76
C VAL A 12 4.94 7.48 -8.56
N ASP A 13 6.05 7.50 -9.28
CA ASP A 13 6.53 6.34 -10.06
C ASP A 13 6.79 5.11 -9.17
N ILE A 14 7.33 5.29 -7.96
CA ILE A 14 7.53 4.22 -6.98
C ILE A 14 6.19 3.67 -6.50
N LEU A 15 5.26 4.55 -6.11
CA LEU A 15 3.95 4.16 -5.60
C LEU A 15 3.16 3.41 -6.67
N ASP A 16 3.16 3.91 -7.91
CA ASP A 16 2.55 3.24 -9.05
C ASP A 16 3.19 1.87 -9.31
N THR A 17 4.52 1.80 -9.29
CA THR A 17 5.24 0.53 -9.48
C THR A 17 4.88 -0.49 -8.40
N ALA A 18 4.85 -0.06 -7.14
CA ALA A 18 4.50 -0.90 -6.00
C ALA A 18 3.05 -1.43 -6.13
N ALA A 19 2.12 -0.55 -6.51
CA ALA A 19 0.71 -0.91 -6.71
C ALA A 19 0.53 -1.89 -7.88
N VAL A 20 1.18 -1.64 -9.02
CA VAL A 20 1.06 -2.46 -10.22
C VAL A 20 1.67 -3.85 -10.02
N LEU A 21 2.76 -3.94 -9.24
CA LEU A 21 3.42 -5.20 -8.92
C LEU A 21 2.83 -5.89 -7.68
N GLU A 22 1.86 -5.27 -7.00
CA GLU A 22 1.24 -5.74 -5.76
C GLU A 22 2.27 -6.06 -4.65
N ILE A 23 3.30 -5.22 -4.52
CA ILE A 23 4.36 -5.37 -3.52
C ILE A 23 4.50 -4.11 -2.67
N SER A 24 5.22 -4.22 -1.55
CA SER A 24 5.56 -3.05 -0.75
C SER A 24 6.60 -2.16 -1.44
N GLU A 25 6.61 -0.87 -1.13
CA GLU A 25 7.65 0.07 -1.61
C GLU A 25 9.06 -0.40 -1.24
N PHE A 26 9.25 -0.95 -0.04
CA PHE A 26 10.53 -1.52 0.35
C PHE A 26 10.96 -2.68 -0.56
N ARG A 27 10.02 -3.54 -0.96
CA ARG A 27 10.30 -4.64 -1.88
C ARG A 27 10.72 -4.14 -3.26
N VAL A 28 10.19 -3.00 -3.73
CA VAL A 28 10.66 -2.34 -4.96
C VAL A 28 12.15 -2.01 -4.85
N PHE A 29 12.62 -1.55 -3.69
CA PHE A 29 14.05 -1.26 -3.47
C PHE A 29 14.91 -2.54 -3.49
N GLU A 30 14.45 -3.63 -2.87
CA GLU A 30 15.18 -4.89 -2.89
C GLU A 30 15.38 -5.42 -4.32
N ILE A 31 14.30 -5.41 -5.12
CA ILE A 31 14.31 -5.90 -6.49
C ILE A 31 15.13 -4.98 -7.39
N ALA A 32 14.92 -3.66 -7.31
CA ALA A 32 15.67 -2.70 -8.10
C ALA A 32 17.18 -2.76 -7.82
N TYR A 33 17.58 -3.02 -6.57
CA TYR A 33 18.99 -3.23 -6.23
C TYR A 33 19.51 -4.53 -6.85
N ALA A 34 18.75 -5.62 -6.72
CA ALA A 34 19.13 -6.91 -7.28
C ALA A 34 19.29 -6.87 -8.80
N GLU A 35 18.39 -6.18 -9.48
CA GLU A 35 18.41 -5.97 -10.93
C GLU A 35 19.62 -5.12 -11.36
N TRP A 36 19.90 -4.04 -10.63
CA TRP A 36 20.99 -3.13 -10.97
C TRP A 36 22.38 -3.72 -10.70
N TYR A 37 22.56 -4.40 -9.58
CA TYR A 37 23.87 -4.91 -9.13
C TYR A 37 24.07 -6.41 -9.39
N GLY A 38 23.06 -7.10 -9.93
CA GLY A 38 23.08 -8.54 -10.19
C GLY A 38 23.16 -9.42 -8.93
N ARG A 39 22.89 -8.86 -7.74
CA ARG A 39 22.97 -9.56 -6.45
C ARG A 39 22.03 -8.93 -5.42
N PRO A 40 21.49 -9.71 -4.46
CA PRO A 40 20.67 -9.14 -3.39
C PRO A 40 21.46 -8.10 -2.59
N GLY A 41 20.80 -6.99 -2.26
CA GLY A 41 21.40 -5.93 -1.46
C GLY A 41 21.55 -6.33 0.01
N PRO A 42 22.61 -5.90 0.70
CA PRO A 42 22.70 -6.07 2.15
C PRO A 42 21.59 -5.24 2.82
N SER A 43 20.92 -5.84 3.82
CA SER A 43 19.78 -5.25 4.55
C SER A 43 20.07 -3.84 5.04
N ASP A 44 21.23 -3.62 5.66
CA ASP A 44 21.60 -2.34 6.26
C ASP A 44 21.70 -1.21 5.23
N LEU A 45 22.12 -1.51 4.00
CA LEU A 45 22.24 -0.53 2.93
C LEU A 45 20.86 -0.18 2.36
N LEU A 46 20.02 -1.19 2.19
CA LEU A 46 18.65 -1.03 1.70
C LEU A 46 17.80 -0.24 2.69
N GLU A 47 17.86 -0.58 3.98
CA GLU A 47 17.17 0.15 5.05
C GLU A 47 17.61 1.62 5.13
N ARG A 48 18.91 1.90 5.03
CA ARG A 48 19.42 3.28 4.99
C ARG A 48 18.92 4.03 3.76
N SER A 49 18.93 3.39 2.60
CA SER A 49 18.45 4.00 1.35
C SER A 49 16.95 4.28 1.40
N PHE A 50 16.17 3.32 1.92
CA PHE A 50 14.73 3.46 2.10
C PHE A 50 14.38 4.52 3.15
N SER A 51 15.12 4.58 4.26
CA SER A 51 14.94 5.63 5.27
C SER A 51 15.20 7.02 4.69
N ASN A 52 16.27 7.19 3.90
CA ASN A 52 16.54 8.45 3.22
C ASN A 52 15.44 8.84 2.24
N TYR A 53 14.86 7.86 1.54
CA TYR A 53 13.68 8.08 0.70
C TYR A 53 12.49 8.59 1.54
N MET A 54 12.16 7.90 2.63
CA MET A 54 11.02 8.25 3.51
C MET A 54 11.13 9.63 4.17
N TYR A 55 12.33 10.03 4.59
CA TYR A 55 12.53 11.29 5.34
C TYR A 55 12.94 12.48 4.47
N HIS A 56 13.53 12.23 3.31
CA HIS A 56 14.11 13.29 2.47
C HIS A 56 13.59 13.28 1.03
N ASP A 57 12.65 12.42 0.68
CA ASP A 57 12.10 12.31 -0.67
C ASP A 57 13.20 12.05 -1.73
N LEU A 58 14.31 11.43 -1.31
CA LEU A 58 15.49 11.18 -2.13
C LEU A 58 15.43 9.77 -2.71
N VAL A 59 14.97 9.68 -3.95
CA VAL A 59 14.94 8.43 -4.71
C VAL A 59 16.32 8.12 -5.31
N PRO A 60 16.94 6.96 -5.00
CA PRO A 60 18.19 6.53 -5.62
C PRO A 60 18.04 6.31 -7.14
N ALA A 61 19.12 6.54 -7.89
CA ALA A 61 19.09 6.41 -9.36
C ALA A 61 18.69 5.01 -9.84
N TRP A 62 19.13 3.96 -9.15
CA TRP A 62 18.81 2.57 -9.49
C TRP A 62 17.30 2.27 -9.29
N VAL A 63 16.66 2.84 -8.25
CA VAL A 63 15.19 2.75 -8.06
C VAL A 63 14.45 3.51 -9.16
N ARG A 64 14.91 4.73 -9.48
CA ARG A 64 14.29 5.55 -10.52
C ARG A 64 14.34 4.88 -11.89
N GLN A 65 15.46 4.24 -12.24
CA GLN A 65 15.57 3.53 -13.50
C GLN A 65 14.67 2.30 -13.53
N PHE A 66 14.62 1.55 -12.42
CA PHE A 66 13.77 0.37 -12.30
C PHE A 66 12.28 0.70 -12.45
N THR A 67 11.79 1.68 -11.70
CA THR A 67 10.38 2.12 -11.75
C THR A 67 9.98 2.57 -13.15
N ARG A 68 10.81 3.38 -13.83
CA ARG A 68 10.58 3.74 -15.24
C ARG A 68 10.49 2.52 -16.14
N HIS A 69 11.40 1.57 -16.00
CA HIS A 69 11.37 0.35 -16.80
C HIS A 69 10.09 -0.47 -16.60
N VAL A 70 9.62 -0.59 -15.36
CA VAL A 70 8.36 -1.28 -15.04
C VAL A 70 7.15 -0.56 -15.63
N LEU A 71 7.10 0.77 -15.50
CA LEU A 71 6.01 1.59 -16.04
C LEU A 71 5.99 1.55 -17.58
N ASP A 72 7.15 1.58 -18.23
CA ASP A 72 7.25 1.41 -19.69
C ASP A 72 6.72 0.03 -20.12
N LEU A 73 7.02 -1.03 -19.37
CA LEU A 73 6.50 -2.38 -19.64
C LEU A 73 4.98 -2.49 -19.42
N ARG A 74 4.46 -1.79 -18.40
CA ARG A 74 3.02 -1.67 -18.14
C ARG A 74 2.32 -1.00 -19.31
N ASP A 75 2.83 0.14 -19.75
CA ASP A 75 2.24 0.94 -20.82
C ASP A 75 2.30 0.21 -22.18
N ALA A 76 3.32 -0.65 -22.36
CA ALA A 76 3.41 -1.56 -23.50
C ALA A 76 2.52 -2.82 -23.40
N GLY A 77 1.82 -3.04 -22.27
CA GLY A 77 0.99 -4.22 -22.04
C GLY A 77 1.79 -5.53 -21.91
N ARG A 78 3.09 -5.45 -21.61
CA ARG A 78 4.01 -6.59 -21.53
C ARG A 78 4.45 -6.91 -20.11
N LEU A 79 3.87 -6.25 -19.13
CA LEU A 79 4.24 -6.44 -17.74
C LEU A 79 3.74 -7.80 -17.22
N THR A 80 4.69 -8.63 -16.79
CA THR A 80 4.43 -9.84 -16.02
C THR A 80 5.25 -9.79 -14.73
N PRO A 81 4.62 -9.92 -13.55
CA PRO A 81 5.32 -9.88 -12.25
C PRO A 81 6.43 -10.93 -12.14
N GLU A 82 6.25 -12.06 -12.83
CA GLU A 82 7.20 -13.18 -12.89
C GLU A 82 8.57 -12.78 -13.44
N MET A 83 8.66 -11.78 -14.33
CA MET A 83 9.94 -11.28 -14.86
C MET A 83 10.86 -10.74 -13.75
N PHE A 84 10.27 -10.27 -12.64
CA PHE A 84 10.99 -9.72 -11.50
C PHE A 84 11.12 -10.71 -10.35
N GLY A 85 10.80 -12.00 -10.59
CA GLY A 85 10.77 -13.04 -9.56
C GLY A 85 9.64 -12.87 -8.54
N ILE A 86 8.66 -12.01 -8.82
CA ILE A 86 7.49 -11.79 -7.98
C ILE A 86 6.47 -12.86 -8.32
N HIS A 87 6.23 -13.74 -7.36
CA HIS A 87 5.18 -14.74 -7.46
C HIS A 87 4.02 -14.22 -6.62
N PRO A 88 2.93 -13.72 -7.24
CA PRO A 88 1.76 -13.32 -6.47
C PRO A 88 1.27 -14.53 -5.67
N GLU A 89 1.16 -14.36 -4.36
CA GLU A 89 0.69 -15.42 -3.47
C GLU A 89 -0.74 -15.79 -3.91
N THR A 90 -0.93 -16.97 -4.47
CA THR A 90 -2.26 -17.39 -4.91
C THR A 90 -3.12 -17.65 -3.67
N PRO A 91 -4.27 -16.96 -3.53
CA PRO A 91 -5.10 -17.12 -2.34
C PRO A 91 -5.61 -18.56 -2.26
N THR A 92 -5.20 -19.25 -1.20
CA THR A 92 -5.70 -20.60 -0.91
C THR A 92 -7.18 -20.53 -0.52
N PRO A 93 -8.00 -21.53 -0.87
CA PRO A 93 -9.44 -21.52 -0.58
C PRO A 93 -9.74 -21.37 0.92
N THR A 94 -8.84 -21.86 1.77
CA THR A 94 -8.90 -21.71 3.23
C THR A 94 -8.78 -20.25 3.66
N THR A 95 -7.84 -19.50 3.09
CA THR A 95 -7.61 -18.09 3.40
C THR A 95 -8.79 -17.23 2.96
N VAL A 96 -9.37 -17.53 1.79
CA VAL A 96 -10.58 -16.86 1.28
C VAL A 96 -11.77 -17.05 2.22
N TYR A 97 -12.04 -18.28 2.63
CA TYR A 97 -13.18 -18.57 3.53
C TYR A 97 -13.02 -17.89 4.89
N LEU A 98 -11.80 -17.89 5.44
CA LEU A 98 -11.51 -17.21 6.71
C LEU A 98 -11.76 -15.70 6.58
N GLY A 99 -11.29 -15.09 5.48
CA GLY A 99 -11.51 -13.69 5.15
C GLY A 99 -12.99 -13.33 5.05
N ILE A 100 -13.77 -14.11 4.29
CA ILE A 100 -15.23 -13.92 4.17
C ILE A 100 -15.91 -14.01 5.54
N ARG A 101 -15.54 -15.01 6.35
CA ARG A 101 -16.13 -15.19 7.69
C ARG A 101 -15.90 -13.96 8.57
N TYR A 102 -14.67 -13.43 8.61
CA TYR A 102 -14.38 -12.22 9.38
C TYR A 102 -15.04 -10.98 8.79
N ALA A 103 -15.10 -10.84 7.46
CA ALA A 103 -15.78 -9.73 6.80
C ALA A 103 -17.27 -9.67 7.18
N ILE A 104 -17.95 -10.83 7.23
CA ILE A 104 -19.34 -10.93 7.69
C ILE A 104 -19.47 -10.46 9.16
N TRP A 105 -18.60 -10.94 10.05
CA TRP A 105 -18.62 -10.52 11.46
C TRP A 105 -18.37 -9.03 11.65
N ILE A 106 -17.43 -8.45 10.90
CA ILE A 106 -17.15 -7.01 10.92
C ILE A 106 -18.36 -6.22 10.41
N ALA A 107 -18.97 -6.63 9.30
CA ALA A 107 -20.15 -5.98 8.75
C ALA A 107 -21.34 -6.02 9.73
N LEU A 108 -21.56 -7.16 10.40
CA LEU A 108 -22.58 -7.29 11.44
C LEU A 108 -22.31 -6.39 12.65
N ALA A 109 -21.06 -6.35 13.13
CA ALA A 109 -20.68 -5.48 14.23
C ALA A 109 -20.86 -4.00 13.87
N MET A 110 -20.43 -3.59 12.67
CA MET A 110 -20.56 -2.22 12.18
C MET A 110 -22.03 -1.83 11.98
N GLY A 111 -22.86 -2.74 11.46
CA GLY A 111 -24.31 -2.56 11.35
C GLY A 111 -25.01 -2.46 12.71
N MET A 112 -24.59 -3.26 13.70
CA MET A 112 -25.09 -3.18 15.06
C MET A 112 -24.78 -1.82 15.70
N ILE A 113 -23.54 -1.33 15.58
CA ILE A 113 -23.13 -0.02 16.09
C ILE A 113 -23.94 1.09 15.42
N PHE A 114 -24.09 1.05 14.09
CA PHE A 114 -24.88 2.03 13.35
C PHE A 114 -26.35 2.03 13.77
N MET A 115 -26.97 0.86 13.89
CA MET A 115 -28.34 0.73 14.39
C MET A 115 -28.47 1.30 15.81
N ALA A 116 -27.57 0.95 16.73
CA ALA A 116 -27.59 1.48 18.08
C ALA A 116 -27.50 3.02 18.14
N ALA A 117 -26.68 3.63 17.28
CA ALA A 117 -26.60 5.09 17.16
C ALA A 117 -27.91 5.70 16.67
N VAL A 118 -28.52 5.14 15.62
CA VAL A 118 -29.83 5.60 15.10
C VAL A 118 -30.95 5.44 16.14
N PHE A 119 -30.95 4.35 16.91
CA PHE A 119 -31.92 4.17 18.00
C PHE A 119 -31.69 5.12 19.18
N ALA A 120 -30.45 5.51 19.45
CA ALA A 120 -30.13 6.52 20.46
C ALA A 120 -30.65 7.93 20.06
N GLU A 121 -30.85 8.18 18.76
CA GLU A 121 -31.53 9.37 18.23
C GLU A 121 -33.07 9.26 18.23
N GLY A 122 -33.64 8.36 19.05
CA GLY A 122 -35.09 8.22 19.25
C GLY A 122 -35.78 9.50 19.74
N PRO A 123 -37.11 9.64 19.56
CA PRO A 123 -37.83 10.92 19.59
C PRO A 123 -38.05 11.53 20.99
N SER A 124 -37.27 11.16 21.99
CA SER A 124 -37.46 11.65 23.36
C SER A 124 -36.16 11.69 24.16
N GLY A 125 -35.69 12.91 24.43
CA GLY A 125 -34.89 13.21 25.63
C GLY A 125 -33.43 13.59 25.35
N CYS A 126 -33.19 14.90 25.33
CA CYS A 126 -31.90 15.59 25.34
C CYS A 126 -30.74 14.82 26.01
N PHE A 127 -29.63 14.67 25.28
CA PHE A 127 -28.41 14.02 25.74
C PHE A 127 -27.47 14.94 26.57
N PHE A 128 -27.68 16.26 26.58
CA PHE A 128 -26.88 17.22 27.37
C PHE A 128 -27.75 18.24 28.15
N PRO A 129 -27.50 18.46 29.45
CA PRO A 129 -28.19 19.50 30.24
C PRO A 129 -27.49 20.88 30.14
N PRO A 130 -28.20 22.00 30.40
CA PRO A 130 -29.61 22.12 30.74
C PRO A 130 -30.47 22.41 29.51
N CYS A 131 -31.64 21.80 29.47
CA CYS A 131 -32.72 22.17 28.56
C CYS A 131 -33.46 23.36 29.20
N TYR A 132 -33.47 24.51 28.53
CA TYR A 132 -34.40 25.60 28.84
C TYR A 132 -35.63 25.49 27.94
#